data_AF-K9UR03-F1
#
_entry.id   AF-K9UR03-F1
#
_cell.length_a   1.000
_cell.length_b   1.000
_cell.length_c   1.000
_cell.angle_alpha   90.00
_cell.angle_beta   90.00
_cell.angle_gamma   90.00
#
_symmetry.space_group_name_H-M   'P 1'
#
loop_
_entity.id
_entity.type
_entity.pdbx_description
1 polymer ?
#
loop_
_entity_poly.entity_id
_entity_poly.type
_entity_poly.pdbx_seq_one_letter_code
_entity_poly.pdbx_strand_id
1 'polypeptide(L)'
;MKIRGDRVPGRSGTLYQRTKKKQLQNGQTKEYPLVPGDRDPHNIEHWFWQLTYKEKQADGKYKSRTVSVAPEQVAAVKVLIAGNAQLELIISYLRGST
;
A
#
# COMPACT_ATOMS: atom_id res chain seq x y z
N MET A 1 4.93 -9.69 0.34
CA MET A 1 5.95 -9.20 -0.62
C MET A 1 6.13 -7.69 -0.47
N LYS A 2 7.36 -7.17 -0.53
CA LYS A 2 7.67 -5.73 -0.38
C LYS A 2 8.36 -5.23 -1.64
N ILE A 3 7.66 -4.41 -2.43
CA ILE A 3 8.23 -3.78 -3.63
C ILE A 3 8.76 -2.41 -3.22
N ARG A 4 10.03 -2.13 -3.52
CA ARG A 4 10.70 -0.87 -3.19
C ARG A 4 11.12 -0.19 -4.50
N GLY A 5 10.82 1.08 -4.67
CA GLY A 5 11.58 1.94 -5.57
C GLY A 5 12.91 2.35 -4.90
N ASP A 6 13.82 2.96 -5.66
CA ASP A 6 15.06 3.51 -5.11
C ASP A 6 14.80 4.44 -3.94
N ARG A 7 15.61 4.31 -2.87
CA ARG A 7 15.47 5.05 -1.62
C ARG A 7 16.00 6.48 -1.78
N VAL A 8 15.40 7.26 -2.68
CA VAL A 8 15.59 8.71 -2.69
C VAL A 8 14.57 9.33 -1.74
N PRO A 9 15.01 10.06 -0.69
CA PRO A 9 14.10 10.78 0.18
C PRO A 9 13.15 11.65 -0.65
N GLY A 10 11.84 11.42 -0.55
CA GLY A 10 10.82 12.24 -1.18
C GLY A 10 10.40 11.88 -2.61
N ARG A 11 10.95 10.84 -3.26
CA ARG A 11 10.55 10.53 -4.65
C ARG A 11 9.38 9.55 -4.78
N SER A 12 9.43 8.39 -4.14
CA SER A 12 8.34 7.39 -4.30
C SER A 12 8.02 6.70 -2.97
N GLY A 13 6.73 6.56 -2.67
CA GLY A 13 6.27 5.78 -1.53
C GLY A 13 6.58 4.28 -1.70
N THR A 14 6.43 3.51 -0.63
CA THR A 14 6.54 2.04 -0.67
C THR A 14 5.15 1.43 -0.66
N LEU A 15 4.85 0.58 -1.62
CA LEU A 15 3.62 -0.20 -1.67
C LEU A 15 3.76 -1.47 -0.83
N TYR A 16 2.80 -1.69 0.07
CA TYR A 16 2.77 -2.83 0.98
C TYR A 16 1.50 -3.66 0.80
N GLN A 17 1.69 -4.98 0.79
CA GLN A 17 0.65 -5.95 1.06
C GLN A 17 0.43 -6.06 2.56
N ARG A 18 -0.83 -6.11 2.99
CA ARG A 18 -1.18 -6.37 4.39
C ARG A 18 -2.42 -7.24 4.47
N THR A 19 -2.57 -7.84 5.63
CA THR A 19 -3.77 -8.52 6.06
C THR A 19 -4.34 -7.85 7.30
N LYS A 20 -5.59 -8.13 7.63
CA LYS A 20 -6.23 -7.71 8.89
C LYS A 20 -6.67 -8.93 9.66
N LYS A 21 -6.12 -9.13 10.85
CA LYS A 21 -6.62 -10.14 11.79
C LYS A 21 -7.79 -9.55 12.58
N LYS A 22 -8.90 -10.27 12.64
CA LYS A 22 -10.09 -9.93 13.42
C LYS A 22 -10.50 -11.14 14.23
N GLN A 23 -10.67 -10.94 15.54
CA GLN A 23 -11.26 -11.94 16.41
C GLN A 23 -12.79 -11.88 16.27
N LEU A 24 -13.41 -13.02 16.06
CA LEU A 24 -14.85 -13.19 15.99
C LEU A 24 -15.43 -13.43 17.38
N GLN A 25 -16.74 -13.23 17.52
CA GLN A 25 -17.47 -13.45 18.79
C GLN A 25 -17.37 -14.90 19.29
N ASN A 26 -17.19 -15.86 18.38
CA ASN A 26 -16.97 -17.27 18.72
C ASN A 26 -15.50 -17.59 19.12
N GLY A 27 -14.66 -16.58 19.34
CA GLY A 27 -13.26 -16.71 19.73
C GLY A 27 -12.28 -17.01 18.58
N GLN A 28 -12.77 -17.33 17.38
CA GLN A 28 -11.91 -17.61 16.22
C GLN A 28 -11.26 -16.35 15.68
N THR A 29 -9.96 -16.41 15.35
CA THR A 29 -9.29 -15.33 14.63
C THR A 29 -9.35 -15.60 13.13
N LYS A 30 -9.97 -14.69 12.38
CA LYS A 30 -9.93 -14.72 10.91
C LYS A 30 -9.02 -13.62 10.38
N GLU A 31 -8.36 -13.91 9.27
CA GLU A 31 -7.48 -12.97 8.59
C GLU A 31 -8.08 -12.56 7.25
N TYR A 32 -8.15 -11.25 7.02
CA TYR A 32 -8.79 -10.65 5.86
C TYR A 32 -7.74 -10.05 4.90
N PRO A 33 -7.97 -10.07 3.58
CA PRO A 33 -9.13 -10.65 2.89
C PRO A 33 -9.28 -12.16 3.12
N LEU A 34 -10.53 -12.63 3.12
CA LEU A 34 -10.81 -14.06 3.24
C LEU A 34 -10.44 -14.70 1.90
N VAL A 35 -9.47 -15.60 1.94
CA VAL A 35 -8.96 -16.31 0.76
C VAL A 35 -9.16 -17.81 1.00
N PRO A 36 -9.78 -18.54 0.05
CA PRO A 36 -9.84 -19.99 0.14
C PRO A 36 -8.45 -20.59 -0.10
N GLY A 37 -7.95 -21.40 0.84
CA GLY A 37 -6.64 -22.03 0.76
C GLY A 37 -5.47 -21.07 1.03
N ASP A 38 -4.33 -21.33 0.39
CA ASP A 38 -3.11 -20.56 0.57
C ASP A 38 -3.13 -19.22 -0.18
N ARG A 39 -2.56 -18.18 0.44
CA ARG A 39 -2.46 -16.87 -0.19
C ARG A 39 -1.35 -16.83 -1.23
N ASP A 40 -1.72 -16.69 -2.50
CA ASP A 40 -0.80 -16.30 -3.56
C ASP A 40 -0.25 -14.86 -3.34
N PRO A 41 1.09 -14.68 -3.23
CA PRO A 41 1.72 -13.36 -3.15
C PRO A 41 1.52 -12.47 -4.38
N HIS A 42 1.17 -13.04 -5.54
CA HIS A 42 1.01 -12.31 -6.80
C HIS A 42 -0.44 -11.94 -7.09
N ASN A 43 -1.40 -12.65 -6.49
CA ASN A 43 -2.81 -12.33 -6.60
C ASN A 43 -3.14 -11.08 -5.76
N ILE A 44 -3.54 -10.00 -6.44
CA ILE A 44 -3.83 -8.71 -5.81
C ILE A 44 -5.04 -8.75 -4.87
N GLU A 45 -6.03 -9.61 -5.12
CA GLU A 45 -7.25 -9.73 -4.32
C GLU A 45 -7.00 -10.40 -2.97
N HIS A 46 -5.87 -11.09 -2.83
CA HIS A 46 -5.52 -11.79 -1.58
C HIS A 46 -4.99 -10.86 -0.50
N TRP A 47 -4.79 -9.57 -0.81
CA TRP A 47 -4.14 -8.61 0.07
C TRP A 47 -4.90 -7.30 0.11
N PHE A 48 -4.89 -6.64 1.27
CA PHE A 48 -5.12 -5.21 1.31
C PHE A 48 -3.83 -4.50 0.90
N TRP A 49 -3.97 -3.41 0.15
CA TRP A 49 -2.83 -2.65 -0.34
C TRP A 49 -2.79 -1.27 0.29
N GLN A 50 -1.57 -0.81 0.59
CA GLN A 50 -1.35 0.54 1.09
C GLN A 50 -0.02 1.11 0.58
N LEU A 51 -0.04 2.38 0.21
CA LEU A 51 1.15 3.16 -0.08
C LEU A 51 1.60 3.85 1.21
N THR A 52 2.86 3.68 1.60
CA THR A 52 3.47 4.35 2.76
C THR A 52 4.59 5.28 2.32
N TYR A 53 4.60 6.52 2.80
CA TYR A 53 5.62 7.51 2.45
C TYR A 53 6.01 8.36 3.66
N LYS A 54 7.19 9.01 3.57
CA LYS A 54 7.65 9.97 4.58
C LYS A 54 7.38 11.38 4.09
N GLU A 55 6.60 12.13 4.86
CA GLU A 55 6.29 13.53 4.63
C GLU A 55 7.16 14.39 5.55
N LYS A 56 7.87 15.38 4.99
CA LYS A 56 8.65 16.33 5.78
C LYS A 56 7.69 17.35 6.38
N GLN A 57 7.73 17.51 7.71
CA GLN A 57 6.93 18.47 8.45
C GLN A 57 7.64 19.82 8.54
N ALA A 58 6.89 20.87 8.91
CA ALA A 58 7.40 22.23 9.06
C ALA A 58 8.50 22.34 10.13
N ASP A 59 8.51 21.44 11.12
CA ASP A 59 9.54 21.34 12.16
C ASP A 59 10.82 20.61 11.70
N GLY A 60 10.91 20.25 10.42
CA GLY A 60 12.03 19.53 9.82
C GLY A 60 12.01 18.01 10.06
N LYS A 61 11.06 17.48 10.86
CA LYS A 61 10.94 16.03 11.11
C LYS A 61 10.20 15.33 9.98
N TYR A 62 10.37 14.02 9.88
CA TYR A 62 9.65 13.19 8.91
C TYR A 62 8.55 12.40 9.59
N LYS A 63 7.31 12.54 9.11
CA LYS A 63 6.17 11.75 9.57
C LYS A 63 5.82 10.69 8.52
N SER A 64 5.61 9.45 8.97
CA SER A 64 5.11 8.41 8.09
C SER A 64 3.62 8.58 7.84
N ARG A 65 3.22 8.55 6.58
CA ARG A 65 1.82 8.61 6.12
C ARG A 65 1.49 7.35 5.34
N THR A 66 0.23 6.96 5.39
CA THR A 66 -0.30 5.77 4.69
C THR A 66 -1.57 6.12 3.95
N VAL A 67 -1.70 5.63 2.72
CA VAL A 67 -2.90 5.77 1.88
C VAL A 67 -3.32 4.37 1.42
N SER A 68 -4.60 4.05 1.55
CA SER A 68 -5.15 2.78 1.04
C SER A 68 -5.09 2.77 -0.49
N VAL A 69 -4.80 1.60 -1.05
CA VAL A 69 -4.75 1.40 -2.50
C VAL A 69 -5.78 0.32 -2.83
N ALA A 70 -6.68 0.60 -3.76
CA ALA A 70 -7.65 -0.38 -4.23
C ALA A 70 -6.96 -1.42 -5.14
N PRO A 71 -7.38 -2.69 -5.18
CA PRO A 71 -6.75 -3.73 -5.99
C PRO A 71 -6.56 -3.32 -7.46
N GLU A 72 -7.56 -2.71 -8.08
CA GLU A 72 -7.54 -2.23 -9.47
C GLU A 72 -6.46 -1.16 -9.72
N GLN A 73 -6.07 -0.40 -8.70
CA GLN A 73 -5.03 0.62 -8.77
C GLN A 73 -3.61 0.05 -8.59
N VAL A 74 -3.47 -1.17 -8.07
CA VAL A 74 -2.17 -1.76 -7.69
C VAL A 74 -1.21 -1.84 -8.87
N ALA A 75 -1.69 -2.24 -10.05
CA ALA A 75 -0.86 -2.35 -11.24
C ALA A 75 -0.29 -0.99 -11.65
N ALA A 76 -1.13 0.05 -11.71
CA ALA A 76 -0.71 1.40 -12.04
C ALA A 76 0.28 1.97 -11.01
N VAL A 77 0.02 1.80 -9.72
CA VAL A 77 0.92 2.26 -8.65
C VAL A 77 2.29 1.57 -8.73
N LYS A 78 2.34 0.26 -9.05
CA LYS A 78 3.61 -0.45 -9.27
C LYS A 78 4.41 0.15 -10.42
N VAL A 79 3.75 0.46 -11.55
CA VAL A 79 4.39 1.11 -12.70
C VAL A 79 4.91 2.50 -12.33
N LEU A 80 4.12 3.31 -11.64
CA LEU A 80 4.53 4.65 -11.20
C LEU A 80 5.73 4.61 -10.25
N ILE A 81 5.74 3.68 -9.29
CA ILE A 81 6.89 3.50 -8.38
C ILE A 81 8.13 3.04 -9.16
N ALA A 82 7.98 2.07 -10.07
CA ALA A 82 9.09 1.58 -10.89
C ALA A 82 9.66 2.66 -11.82
N GLY A 83 8.80 3.53 -12.35
CA GLY A 83 9.19 4.69 -13.15
C GLY A 83 9.71 5.88 -12.33
N ASN A 84 9.90 5.73 -11.02
CA ASN A 84 10.34 6.80 -10.11
C ASN A 84 9.47 8.06 -10.19
N ALA A 85 8.16 7.88 -10.42
CA ALA A 85 7.21 8.97 -10.49
C ALA A 85 7.15 9.71 -9.15
N GLN A 86 6.85 11.00 -9.22
CA GLN A 86 6.69 11.84 -8.04
C GLN A 86 5.56 11.35 -7.15
N LEU A 87 5.80 11.33 -5.85
CA LEU A 87 4.83 10.91 -4.84
C LEU A 87 3.50 11.65 -4.96
N GLU A 88 3.51 12.95 -5.26
CA GLU A 88 2.29 13.75 -5.43
C GLU A 88 1.40 13.23 -6.56
N LEU A 89 1.99 12.81 -7.68
CA LEU A 89 1.28 12.21 -8.81
C LEU A 89 0.64 10.87 -8.41
N ILE A 90 1.36 10.06 -7.64
CA ILE A 90 0.82 8.77 -7.17
C ILE A 90 -0.34 9.02 -6.20
N ILE A 91 -0.22 9.99 -5.31
CA ILE A 91 -1.28 10.34 -4.34
C ILE A 91 -2.50 10.94 -5.06
N SER A 92 -2.30 11.81 -6.05
CA SER A 92 -3.40 12.39 -6.83
C SER A 92 -4.14 11.33 -7.62
N TYR A 93 -3.42 10.40 -8.26
CA TYR A 93 -4.01 9.23 -8.94
C TYR A 93 -4.88 8.40 -7.98
N LEU A 94 -4.36 8.10 -6.78
CA LEU A 94 -5.09 7.34 -5.78
C LEU A 94 -6.36 8.04 -5.27
N ARG A 95 -6.33 9.39 -5.17
CA ARG A 95 -7.47 10.19 -4.71
C ARG A 95 -8.48 10.55 -5.81
N GLY A 96 -8.05 10.58 -7.06
CA GLY A 96 -8.87 10.99 -8.21
C GLY A 96 -9.67 9.86 -8.86
N SER A 97 -9.54 8.62 -8.38
CA SER A 97 -10.25 7.45 -8.92
C SER A 97 -11.52 7.07 -8.12
N THR A 98 -12.00 7.95 -7.23
CA THR A 98 -13.28 7.79 -6.50
C THR A 98 -14.45 8.33 -7.30
#